data_AF-A0A7X0T8F6-F1
#
_entry.id   AF-A0A7X0T8F6-F1
#
_cell.length_a   1.000
_cell.length_b   1.000
_cell.length_c   1.000
_cell.angle_alpha   90.00
_cell.angle_beta   90.00
_cell.angle_gamma   90.00
#
_symmetry.space_group_name_H-M   'P 1'
#
loop_
_entity.id
_entity.type
_entity.pdbx_description
1 polymer ?
#
loop_
_entity_poly.entity_id
_entity_poly.type
_entity_poly.pdbx_seq_one_letter_code
_entity_poly.pdbx_strand_id
1 'polypeptide(L)'
;MIEIQKMTGTKEENYALAFKQVQAMIAGEPNLIANLSNVSSILNQALSDINWVGFYLLEKETNQLVLGPFQGLPACIRIPLGKGVCGSAASEEKTYIVENVHDFPGHIACDAASNSEIVLPIVKNEQLLGVLDIDSPLFNRFDKVDQMWLEKIRDAITLELPNEIN
;
A
#
# COMPACT_ATOMS: atom_id res chain seq x y z
N MET A 1 -13.02 -20.85 8.47
CA MET A 1 -12.62 -20.28 7.16
C MET A 1 -13.22 -18.91 7.07
N ILE A 2 -12.43 -17.88 6.80
CA ILE A 2 -12.99 -16.58 6.39
C ILE A 2 -13.54 -16.81 4.99
N GLU A 3 -14.86 -16.83 4.86
CA GLU A 3 -15.50 -16.85 3.56
C GLU A 3 -15.33 -15.45 2.96
N ILE A 4 -14.44 -15.33 1.97
CA ILE A 4 -14.20 -14.05 1.30
C ILE A 4 -15.42 -13.82 0.41
N GLN A 5 -16.40 -13.07 0.92
CA GLN A 5 -17.53 -12.62 0.12
C GLN A 5 -16.99 -11.82 -1.08
N LYS A 6 -17.40 -12.23 -2.29
CA LYS A 6 -17.16 -11.41 -3.48
C LYS A 6 -17.75 -10.03 -3.25
N MET A 7 -16.93 -9.02 -3.48
CA MET A 7 -17.29 -7.62 -3.35
C MET A 7 -18.26 -7.24 -4.48
N THR A 8 -19.55 -7.22 -4.18
CA THR A 8 -20.63 -6.90 -5.14
C THR A 8 -21.38 -5.61 -4.79
N GLY A 9 -20.90 -4.86 -3.79
CA GLY A 9 -21.50 -3.60 -3.34
C GLY A 9 -20.89 -2.37 -4.02
N THR A 10 -21.26 -1.18 -3.54
CA THR A 10 -20.60 0.07 -3.95
C THR A 10 -19.12 0.07 -3.53
N LYS A 11 -18.35 0.98 -4.11
CA LYS A 11 -16.93 1.17 -3.74
C LYS A 11 -16.75 1.34 -2.23
N GLU A 12 -17.59 2.16 -1.60
CA GLU A 12 -17.57 2.40 -0.16
C GLU A 12 -17.95 1.16 0.66
N GLU A 13 -18.94 0.39 0.22
CA GLU A 13 -19.33 -0.86 0.90
C GLU A 13 -18.21 -1.90 0.83
N ASN A 14 -17.58 -2.03 -0.33
CA ASN A 14 -16.45 -2.92 -0.56
C ASN A 14 -15.25 -2.53 0.31
N TYR A 15 -14.92 -1.24 0.37
CA TYR A 15 -13.90 -0.73 1.29
C TYR A 15 -14.25 -0.94 2.77
N ALA A 16 -15.51 -0.71 3.16
CA ALA A 16 -15.95 -0.91 4.52
C ALA A 16 -15.84 -2.40 4.94
N LEU A 17 -16.12 -3.33 4.02
CA LEU A 17 -15.93 -4.75 4.24
C LEU A 17 -14.44 -5.11 4.33
N ALA A 18 -13.63 -4.63 3.38
CA ALA A 18 -12.17 -4.84 3.37
C ALA A 18 -11.53 -4.36 4.68
N PHE A 19 -11.91 -3.17 5.14
CA PHE A 19 -11.41 -2.61 6.39
C PHE A 19 -11.72 -3.51 7.60
N LYS A 20 -12.97 -4.00 7.72
CA LYS A 20 -13.35 -4.94 8.78
C LYS A 20 -12.56 -6.25 8.71
N GLN A 21 -12.35 -6.78 7.50
CA GLN A 21 -11.58 -8.01 7.29
C GLN A 21 -10.12 -7.81 7.67
N VAL A 22 -9.51 -6.69 7.28
CA VAL A 22 -8.14 -6.33 7.69
C VAL A 22 -8.05 -6.27 9.21
N GLN A 23 -8.90 -5.49 9.88
CA GLN A 23 -8.88 -5.37 11.34
C GLN A 23 -9.00 -6.73 12.03
N ALA A 24 -9.95 -7.57 11.60
CA ALA A 24 -10.14 -8.89 12.18
C ALA A 24 -8.96 -9.84 11.92
N MET A 25 -8.26 -9.69 10.79
CA MET A 25 -7.15 -10.55 10.41
C MET A 25 -5.87 -10.23 11.17
N ILE A 26 -5.57 -8.93 11.39
CA ILE A 26 -4.31 -8.51 12.02
C ILE A 26 -4.41 -8.38 13.55
N ALA A 27 -5.61 -8.39 14.12
CA ALA A 27 -5.83 -8.15 15.54
C ALA A 27 -5.10 -9.19 16.42
N GLY A 28 -4.16 -8.71 17.22
CA GLY A 28 -3.44 -9.53 18.20
C GLY A 28 -2.36 -10.44 17.59
N GLU A 29 -2.05 -10.30 16.30
CA GLU A 29 -0.95 -11.01 15.64
C GLU A 29 0.29 -10.10 15.58
N PRO A 30 1.38 -10.41 16.30
CA PRO A 30 2.58 -9.58 16.30
C PRO A 30 3.48 -9.75 15.06
N ASN A 31 3.26 -10.79 14.24
CA ASN A 31 4.12 -11.07 13.10
C ASN A 31 3.83 -10.10 11.93
N LEU A 32 4.75 -9.16 11.76
CA LEU A 32 4.78 -8.18 10.68
C LEU A 32 4.50 -8.78 9.30
N ILE A 33 5.28 -9.80 8.92
CA ILE A 33 5.23 -10.37 7.57
C ILE A 33 3.90 -11.08 7.34
N ALA A 34 3.38 -11.81 8.32
CA ALA A 34 2.06 -12.44 8.24
C ALA A 34 0.95 -11.40 8.05
N ASN A 35 0.98 -10.32 8.83
CA ASN A 35 0.00 -9.22 8.72
C ASN A 35 0.04 -8.57 7.34
N LEU A 36 1.21 -8.09 6.89
CA LEU A 36 1.34 -7.43 5.59
C LEU A 36 1.00 -8.37 4.41
N SER A 37 1.36 -9.66 4.51
CA SER A 37 1.01 -10.66 3.49
C SER A 37 -0.50 -10.85 3.38
N ASN A 38 -1.20 -10.98 4.52
CA ASN A 38 -2.64 -11.12 4.51
C ASN A 38 -3.35 -9.83 4.08
N VAL A 39 -2.87 -8.67 4.50
CA VAL A 39 -3.47 -7.39 4.11
C VAL A 39 -3.34 -7.14 2.61
N SER A 40 -2.15 -7.35 2.01
CA SER A 40 -1.99 -7.23 0.56
C SER A 40 -2.91 -8.21 -0.19
N SER A 41 -3.07 -9.44 0.31
CA SER A 41 -4.02 -10.42 -0.24
C SER A 41 -5.49 -9.98 -0.15
N ILE A 42 -5.91 -9.40 0.99
CA ILE A 42 -7.27 -8.89 1.17
C ILE A 42 -7.52 -7.71 0.22
N LEU A 43 -6.60 -6.74 0.16
CA LEU A 43 -6.71 -5.59 -0.73
C LEU A 43 -6.74 -6.00 -2.20
N ASN A 44 -5.92 -6.97 -2.61
CA ASN A 44 -5.90 -7.48 -3.99
C ASN A 44 -7.22 -8.12 -4.42
N GLN A 45 -7.93 -8.73 -3.48
CA GLN A 45 -9.26 -9.30 -3.74
C GLN A 45 -10.38 -8.27 -3.64
N ALA A 46 -10.14 -7.20 -2.88
CA ALA A 46 -11.13 -6.16 -2.61
C ALA A 46 -11.24 -5.12 -3.73
N LEU A 47 -10.09 -4.76 -4.30
CA LEU A 47 -9.97 -3.68 -5.26
C LEU A 47 -10.03 -4.25 -6.68
N SER A 48 -10.91 -3.69 -7.51
CA SER A 48 -10.91 -3.97 -8.94
C SER A 48 -9.93 -3.07 -9.68
N ASP A 49 -9.50 -3.53 -10.84
CA ASP A 49 -8.71 -2.75 -11.79
C ASP A 49 -7.36 -2.26 -11.23
N ILE A 50 -6.73 -3.11 -10.42
CA ILE A 50 -5.34 -2.93 -9.96
C ILE A 50 -4.47 -4.06 -10.54
N ASN A 51 -3.19 -3.77 -10.75
CA ASN A 51 -2.18 -4.76 -11.18
C ASN A 51 -1.14 -5.03 -10.09
N TRP A 52 -1.07 -4.18 -9.07
CA TRP A 52 -0.15 -4.34 -7.95
C TRP A 52 -0.72 -3.76 -6.65
N VAL A 53 -0.47 -4.42 -5.53
CA VAL A 53 -0.70 -3.89 -4.18
C VAL A 53 0.26 -4.52 -3.19
N GLY A 54 0.90 -3.71 -2.37
CA GLY A 54 1.89 -4.21 -1.44
C GLY A 54 2.59 -3.16 -0.63
N PHE A 55 3.71 -3.57 -0.05
CA PHE A 55 4.43 -2.76 0.91
C PHE A 55 5.90 -2.65 0.52
N TYR A 56 6.45 -1.47 0.79
CA TYR A 56 7.89 -1.28 0.88
C TYR A 56 8.24 -0.83 2.31
N LEU A 57 9.25 -1.45 2.91
CA LEU A 57 9.65 -1.19 4.29
C LEU A 57 10.97 -0.42 4.32
N LEU A 58 11.10 0.55 5.24
CA LEU A 58 12.32 1.32 5.36
C LEU A 58 13.42 0.48 6.02
N GLU A 59 14.52 0.25 5.29
CA GLU A 59 15.76 -0.29 5.84
C GLU A 59 16.64 0.88 6.32
N LYS A 60 16.78 1.01 7.64
CA LYS A 60 17.46 2.17 8.27
C LYS A 60 18.94 2.23 7.91
N GLU A 61 19.60 1.10 7.74
CA GLU A 61 21.03 0.99 7.45
C GLU A 61 21.41 1.60 6.11
N THR A 62 20.55 1.43 5.10
CA THR A 62 20.77 1.96 3.75
C THR A 62 19.96 3.21 3.45
N ASN A 63 19.01 3.56 4.32
CA ASN A 63 18.04 4.64 4.12
C ASN A 63 17.26 4.48 2.81
N GLN A 64 16.79 3.26 2.55
CA GLN A 64 16.03 2.90 1.36
C GLN A 64 14.76 2.15 1.73
N LEU A 65 13.75 2.30 0.88
CA LEU A 65 12.59 1.42 0.86
C LEU A 65 13.00 0.08 0.23
N VAL A 66 12.70 -1.03 0.89
CA VAL A 66 12.97 -2.40 0.45
C VAL A 66 11.64 -3.13 0.28
N LEU A 67 11.51 -3.89 -0.82
CA LEU A 67 10.30 -4.61 -1.17
C LEU A 67 9.87 -5.58 -0.04
N GLY A 68 8.67 -5.36 0.48
CA GLY A 68 7.99 -6.22 1.47
C GLY A 68 6.95 -7.13 0.82
N PRO A 69 5.98 -7.67 1.58
CA PRO A 69 4.90 -8.49 1.02
C PRO A 69 4.01 -7.72 0.02
N PHE A 70 3.62 -8.38 -1.06
CA PHE A 70 2.80 -7.78 -2.12
C PHE A 70 2.01 -8.83 -2.90
N GLN A 71 1.07 -8.37 -3.73
CA GLN A 71 0.38 -9.13 -4.77
C GLN A 71 0.58 -8.41 -6.11
N GLY A 72 0.94 -9.14 -7.16
CA GLY A 72 1.23 -8.58 -8.48
C GLY A 72 2.43 -9.24 -9.15
N LEU A 73 2.93 -8.61 -10.21
CA LEU A 73 4.17 -9.03 -10.88
C LEU A 73 5.40 -8.66 -10.03
N PRO A 74 6.57 -9.29 -10.28
CA PRO A 74 7.82 -8.87 -9.65
C PRO A 74 8.08 -7.37 -9.82
N ALA A 75 8.49 -6.71 -8.74
CA ALA A 75 8.68 -5.26 -8.68
C ALA A 75 10.13 -4.88 -8.33
N CYS A 76 10.42 -3.57 -8.29
CA CYS A 76 11.73 -3.06 -7.89
C CYS A 76 12.07 -3.50 -6.46
N ILE A 77 13.28 -4.00 -6.22
CA ILE A 77 13.67 -4.50 -4.89
C ILE A 77 13.95 -3.34 -3.92
N ARG A 78 14.55 -2.25 -4.40
CA ARG A 78 15.00 -1.11 -3.58
C ARG A 78 14.62 0.21 -4.23
N ILE A 79 14.12 1.15 -3.43
CA ILE A 79 13.72 2.50 -3.86
C ILE A 79 14.38 3.52 -2.91
N PRO A 80 15.25 4.41 -3.40
CA PRO A 80 15.79 5.49 -2.58
C PRO A 80 14.70 6.49 -2.16
N LEU A 81 14.83 7.08 -0.96
CA LEU A 81 13.95 8.17 -0.54
C LEU A 81 14.02 9.35 -1.52
N GLY A 82 12.88 9.97 -1.77
CA GLY A 82 12.70 11.07 -2.73
C GLY A 82 12.79 10.66 -4.20
N LYS A 83 12.77 9.36 -4.53
CA LYS A 83 12.79 8.85 -5.91
C LYS A 83 11.54 8.05 -6.26
N GLY A 84 10.96 8.34 -7.41
CA GLY A 84 9.66 7.80 -7.81
C GLY A 84 8.54 8.22 -6.85
N VAL A 85 7.33 7.75 -7.11
CA VAL A 85 6.16 8.09 -6.29
C VAL A 85 6.33 7.54 -4.88
N CYS A 86 6.71 6.26 -4.74
CA CYS A 86 7.04 5.62 -3.47
C CYS A 86 8.07 6.38 -2.62
N GLY A 87 9.23 6.71 -3.19
CA GLY A 87 10.27 7.42 -2.46
C GLY A 87 9.86 8.85 -2.10
N SER A 88 9.11 9.54 -2.97
CA SER A 88 8.57 10.87 -2.66
C SER A 88 7.56 10.83 -1.53
N ALA A 89 6.59 9.91 -1.55
CA ALA A 89 5.60 9.72 -0.49
C ALA A 89 6.27 9.43 0.87
N ALA A 90 7.28 8.58 0.87
CA ALA A 90 8.09 8.29 2.04
C ALA A 90 8.86 9.50 2.55
N SER A 91 9.56 10.23 1.67
CA SER A 91 10.39 11.38 2.07
C SER A 91 9.60 12.59 2.54
N GLU A 92 8.40 12.79 2.01
CA GLU A 92 7.52 13.91 2.38
C GLU A 92 6.49 13.52 3.45
N GLU A 93 6.45 12.25 3.84
CA GLU A 93 5.46 11.67 4.76
C GLU A 93 4.02 12.06 4.37
N LYS A 94 3.75 12.04 3.06
CA LYS A 94 2.49 12.46 2.47
C LYS A 94 1.91 11.40 1.53
N THR A 95 0.59 11.20 1.59
CA THR A 95 -0.14 10.38 0.60
C THR A 95 -0.10 11.02 -0.79
N TYR A 96 0.24 10.24 -1.81
CA TYR A 96 0.19 10.64 -3.21
C TYR A 96 -0.92 9.89 -3.94
N ILE A 97 -1.70 10.61 -4.75
CA ILE A 97 -2.54 10.05 -5.81
C ILE A 97 -1.98 10.57 -7.12
N VAL A 98 -1.61 9.67 -8.02
CA VAL A 98 -1.01 9.99 -9.31
C VAL A 98 -1.92 9.48 -10.42
N GLU A 99 -2.60 10.41 -11.11
CA GLU A 99 -3.57 10.08 -12.17
C GLU A 99 -2.91 9.50 -13.43
N ASN A 100 -1.67 9.91 -13.70
CA ASN A 100 -0.81 9.41 -14.76
C ASN A 100 0.63 9.30 -14.26
N VAL A 101 1.13 8.08 -14.03
CA VAL A 101 2.51 7.85 -13.53
C VAL A 101 3.58 8.32 -14.50
N HIS A 102 3.29 8.35 -15.81
CA HIS A 102 4.24 8.77 -16.84
C HIS A 102 4.54 10.28 -16.78
N ASP A 103 3.64 11.06 -16.18
CA ASP A 103 3.80 12.50 -15.98
C ASP A 103 4.53 12.83 -14.67
N PHE A 104 4.76 11.84 -13.79
CA PHE A 104 5.40 12.07 -12.50
C PHE A 104 6.91 12.27 -12.65
N PRO A 105 7.49 13.40 -12.20
CA PRO A 105 8.92 13.66 -12.33
C PRO A 105 9.77 12.61 -11.61
N GLY A 106 10.67 11.95 -12.35
CA GLY A 106 11.53 10.92 -11.77
C GLY A 106 10.82 9.60 -11.46
N HIS A 107 9.71 9.32 -12.16
CA HIS A 107 9.02 8.03 -12.11
C HIS A 107 9.99 6.86 -12.33
N ILE A 108 9.91 5.87 -11.44
CA ILE A 108 10.63 4.60 -11.54
C ILE A 108 9.59 3.54 -11.88
N ALA A 109 9.43 3.24 -13.17
CA ALA A 109 8.50 2.22 -13.60
C ALA A 109 9.05 0.82 -13.27
N CYS A 110 8.36 0.08 -12.39
CA CYS A 110 8.66 -1.32 -12.12
C CYS A 110 7.78 -2.26 -12.97
N ASP A 111 6.50 -1.91 -13.16
CA ASP A 111 5.59 -2.53 -14.12
C ASP A 111 5.22 -1.52 -15.22
N ALA A 112 5.52 -1.85 -16.48
CA ALA A 112 5.19 -0.99 -17.62
C ALA A 112 3.68 -0.90 -17.89
N ALA A 113 2.87 -1.80 -17.30
CA ALA A 113 1.42 -1.75 -17.41
C ALA A 113 0.78 -0.67 -16.51
N SER A 114 1.45 -0.23 -15.46
CA SER A 114 0.92 0.76 -14.52
C SER A 114 0.75 2.14 -15.18
N ASN A 115 -0.43 2.73 -15.00
CA ASN A 115 -0.83 4.03 -15.53
C ASN A 115 -1.26 5.00 -14.42
N SER A 116 -1.77 4.54 -13.29
CA SER A 116 -2.00 5.37 -12.10
C SER A 116 -1.58 4.64 -10.83
N GLU A 117 -1.29 5.41 -9.77
CA GLU A 117 -0.69 4.89 -8.52
C GLU A 117 -1.24 5.68 -7.31
N ILE A 118 -1.43 4.99 -6.19
CA ILE A 118 -1.66 5.63 -4.88
C ILE A 118 -0.66 5.07 -3.86
N VAL A 119 0.08 5.97 -3.21
CA VAL A 119 1.07 5.60 -2.20
C VAL A 119 0.74 6.27 -0.88
N LEU A 120 0.73 5.49 0.20
CA LEU A 120 0.44 5.91 1.56
C LEU A 120 1.64 5.62 2.47
N PRO A 121 2.29 6.64 3.07
CA PRO A 121 3.36 6.43 4.02
C PRO A 121 2.85 5.84 5.33
N ILE A 122 3.61 4.91 5.90
CA ILE A 122 3.35 4.26 7.19
C ILE A 122 4.27 4.92 8.20
N VAL A 123 3.71 5.78 9.06
CA VAL A 123 4.46 6.53 10.07
C VAL A 123 3.94 6.17 11.46
N LYS A 124 4.83 5.76 12.35
CA LYS A 124 4.51 5.43 13.75
C LYS A 124 5.47 6.16 14.68
N ASN A 125 4.94 6.87 15.68
CA ASN A 125 5.74 7.65 16.63
C ASN A 125 6.79 8.56 15.95
N GLU A 126 6.36 9.31 14.92
CA GLU A 126 7.23 10.19 14.13
C GLU A 126 8.37 9.47 13.39
N GLN A 127 8.28 8.15 13.25
CA GLN A 127 9.22 7.35 12.45
C GLN A 127 8.52 6.77 11.23
N LEU A 128 9.08 7.02 10.05
CA LEU A 128 8.72 6.32 8.83
C LEU A 128 9.10 4.84 8.94
N LEU A 129 8.12 3.97 8.76
CA LEU A 129 8.31 2.51 8.74
C LEU A 129 8.31 1.96 7.30
N GLY A 130 7.67 2.66 6.37
CA GLY A 130 7.52 2.19 4.99
C GLY A 130 6.39 2.89 4.26
N VAL A 131 5.91 2.28 3.18
CA VAL A 131 4.76 2.72 2.41
C VAL A 131 3.86 1.54 2.04
N LEU A 132 2.55 1.79 1.94
CA LEU A 132 1.59 0.98 1.20
C LEU A 132 1.48 1.58 -0.20
N ASP A 133 1.66 0.75 -1.21
CA ASP A 133 1.66 1.14 -2.62
C ASP A 133 0.66 0.27 -3.41
N ILE A 134 -0.05 0.90 -4.34
CA ILE A 134 -1.11 0.29 -5.16
C ILE A 134 -1.09 0.91 -6.55
N ASP A 135 -0.92 0.06 -7.55
CA ASP A 135 -0.91 0.42 -8.97
C ASP A 135 -2.19 0.00 -9.70
N SER A 136 -2.49 0.73 -10.76
CA SER A 136 -3.54 0.36 -11.71
C SER A 136 -3.07 0.47 -13.17
N PRO A 137 -3.51 -0.46 -14.05
CA PRO A 137 -3.32 -0.30 -15.48
C PRO A 137 -4.25 0.75 -16.11
N LEU A 138 -5.18 1.32 -15.35
CA LEU A 138 -6.03 2.42 -15.79
C LEU A 138 -5.40 3.75 -15.39
N PHE A 139 -5.62 4.79 -16.20
CA PHE A 139 -5.37 6.18 -15.78
C PHE A 139 -6.44 6.62 -14.79
N ASN A 140 -6.06 7.50 -13.86
CA ASN A 140 -6.96 8.13 -12.89
C ASN A 140 -7.87 7.12 -12.16
N ARG A 141 -7.31 5.96 -11.77
CA ARG A 141 -8.08 4.91 -11.08
C ARG A 141 -8.42 5.31 -9.64
N PHE A 142 -7.53 6.05 -9.00
CA PHE A 142 -7.63 6.37 -7.57
C PHE A 142 -8.19 7.77 -7.35
N ASP A 143 -9.14 7.88 -6.42
CA ASP A 143 -9.81 9.12 -6.03
C ASP A 143 -9.77 9.33 -4.51
N LYS A 144 -10.51 10.34 -4.04
CA LYS A 144 -10.57 10.68 -2.61
C LYS A 144 -11.28 9.64 -1.75
N VAL A 145 -12.14 8.81 -2.32
CA VAL A 145 -12.77 7.70 -1.61
C VAL A 145 -11.74 6.59 -1.39
N ASP A 146 -10.93 6.26 -2.41
CA ASP A 146 -9.81 5.31 -2.23
C ASP A 146 -8.87 5.82 -1.15
N GLN A 147 -8.41 7.08 -1.25
CA GLN A 147 -7.50 7.68 -0.27
C GLN A 147 -8.04 7.58 1.16
N MET A 148 -9.29 8.03 1.39
CA MET A 148 -9.88 8.02 2.73
C MET A 148 -9.93 6.61 3.34
N TRP A 149 -10.29 5.59 2.57
CA TRP A 149 -10.43 4.23 3.08
C TRP A 149 -9.08 3.52 3.22
N LEU A 150 -8.17 3.72 2.27
CA LEU A 150 -6.82 3.17 2.34
C LEU A 150 -6.02 3.79 3.48
N GLU A 151 -6.21 5.08 3.79
CA GLU A 151 -5.61 5.72 4.96
C GLU A 151 -6.13 5.08 6.26
N LYS A 152 -7.42 4.78 6.37
CA LYS A 152 -7.95 4.03 7.54
C LYS A 152 -7.34 2.64 7.67
N ILE A 153 -7.19 1.93 6.55
CA ILE A 153 -6.55 0.60 6.54
C ILE A 153 -5.08 0.72 6.95
N ARG A 154 -4.33 1.67 6.38
CA ARG A 154 -2.95 1.99 6.74
C ARG A 154 -2.83 2.31 8.23
N ASP A 155 -3.74 3.09 8.80
CA ASP A 155 -3.75 3.43 10.22
C ASP A 155 -3.97 2.18 11.09
N ALA A 156 -4.91 1.30 10.72
CA ALA A 156 -5.15 0.06 11.44
C ALA A 156 -3.92 -0.87 11.42
N ILE A 157 -3.25 -1.00 10.27
CA ILE A 157 -1.98 -1.73 10.17
C ILE A 157 -0.96 -1.12 11.12
N THR A 158 -0.76 0.20 11.04
CA THR A 158 0.24 0.95 11.82
C THR A 158 0.13 0.70 13.32
N LEU A 159 -1.09 0.56 13.85
CA LEU A 159 -1.33 0.27 15.26
C LEU A 159 -0.71 -1.08 15.69
N GLU A 160 -0.81 -2.11 14.86
CA GLU A 160 -0.31 -3.46 15.14
C GLU A 160 1.18 -3.65 14.80
N LEU A 161 1.78 -2.75 14.01
CA LEU A 161 3.21 -2.83 13.68
C LEU A 161 4.11 -2.63 14.92
N PRO A 162 5.31 -3.21 14.96
CA PRO A 162 6.31 -2.82 15.95
C PRO A 162 6.69 -1.34 15.79
N ASN A 163 7.28 -0.74 16.83
CA ASN A 163 7.79 0.64 16.76
C ASN A 163 8.96 0.79 15.78
N GLU A 164 9.67 -0.31 15.51
CA GLU A 164 10.79 -0.37 14.57
C GLU A 164 10.69 -1.65 13.75
N ILE A 165 11.05 -1.57 12.48
CA ILE A 165 11.17 -2.71 11.58
C ILE A 165 12.67 -3.04 11.49
N ASN A 166 13.04 -4.27 11.86
CA ASN A 166 14.40 -4.81 11.75
C ASN A 166 14.56 -5.61 10.45
#